data_AF-A0A1S2M881-F1
#
_entry.id   AF-A0A1S2M881-F1
#
_cell.length_a   1.000
_cell.length_b   1.000
_cell.length_c   1.000
_cell.angle_alpha   90.00
_cell.angle_beta   90.00
_cell.angle_gamma   90.00
#
_symmetry.space_group_name_H-M   'P 1'
#
loop_
_entity.id
_entity.type
_entity.pdbx_description
1 polymer ?
#
loop_
_entity_poly.entity_id
_entity_poly.type
_entity_poly.pdbx_seq_one_letter_code
_entity_poly.pdbx_strand_id
1 'polypeptide(L)'
;MKLLLSKYAIWIYSLIVFLAIGLVLDIATIGAEEYALFDNGMKAANDAKFLRTINSFYFPTILVSHLFVLTIFVFKKTRTR
;
A
#
# COMPACT_ATOMS: atom_id res chain seq x y z
N MET A 1 9.33 -26.01 -7.40
CA MET A 1 8.01 -25.56 -6.90
C MET A 1 7.94 -25.25 -5.40
N LYS A 2 8.67 -25.94 -4.50
CA LYS A 2 8.59 -25.70 -3.03
C LYS A 2 9.02 -24.30 -2.55
N LEU A 3 9.89 -23.61 -3.30
CA LEU A 3 10.39 -22.27 -2.94
C LEU A 3 9.36 -21.15 -3.20
N LEU A 4 8.60 -21.26 -4.30
CA LEU A 4 7.58 -20.28 -4.72
C LEU A 4 6.39 -20.23 -3.76
N LEU A 5 6.08 -21.34 -3.06
CA LEU A 5 5.00 -21.43 -2.07
C LEU A 5 5.49 -21.29 -0.63
N SER A 6 6.74 -20.87 -0.41
CA SER A 6 7.24 -20.66 0.94
C SER A 6 6.56 -19.44 1.57
N LYS A 7 6.34 -19.48 2.90
CA LYS A 7 5.74 -18.35 3.65
C LYS A 7 6.45 -17.02 3.34
N TYR A 8 7.77 -17.04 3.21
CA TYR A 8 8.57 -15.88 2.83
C TYR A 8 8.21 -15.32 1.44
N ALA A 9 8.05 -16.19 0.44
CA ALA A 9 7.68 -15.79 -0.91
C ALA A 9 6.29 -15.14 -0.96
N ILE A 10 5.33 -15.69 -0.20
CA ILE A 10 3.97 -15.13 -0.11
C ILE A 10 3.98 -13.68 0.42
N TRP A 11 4.76 -13.41 1.48
CA TRP A 11 4.87 -12.05 2.02
C TRP A 11 5.54 -11.07 1.05
N ILE A 12 6.53 -11.54 0.27
CA ILE A 12 7.17 -10.74 -0.78
C ILE A 12 6.18 -10.45 -1.92
N TYR A 13 5.44 -11.45 -2.38
CA TYR A 13 4.42 -11.26 -3.42
C TYR A 13 3.32 -10.31 -2.95
N SER A 14 2.87 -10.44 -1.69
CA SER A 14 1.93 -9.51 -1.08
C SER A 14 2.46 -8.09 -1.11
N LEU A 15 3.73 -7.86 -0.71
CA LEU A 15 4.35 -6.55 -0.75
C LEU A 15 4.36 -5.95 -2.17
N ILE A 16 4.70 -6.74 -3.18
CA ILE A 16 4.70 -6.29 -4.59
C ILE A 16 3.28 -5.88 -5.02
N VAL A 17 2.26 -6.67 -4.67
CA VAL A 17 0.86 -6.36 -4.98
C VAL A 17 0.43 -5.07 -4.28
N PHE A 18 0.79 -4.88 -3.01
CA PHE A 18 0.49 -3.64 -2.32
C PHE A 18 1.17 -2.44 -2.99
N LEU A 19 2.44 -2.53 -3.37
CA LEU A 19 3.11 -1.45 -4.11
C LEU A 19 2.39 -1.06 -5.40
N ALA A 20 1.90 -2.04 -6.16
CA ALA A 20 1.09 -1.79 -7.35
C ALA A 20 -0.24 -1.08 -7.02
N ILE A 21 -0.93 -1.51 -5.96
CA ILE A 21 -2.14 -0.83 -5.46
C ILE A 21 -1.82 0.61 -5.05
N GLY A 22 -0.66 0.85 -4.44
CA GLY A 22 -0.21 2.18 -4.06
C GLY A 22 -0.10 3.13 -5.24
N LEU A 23 0.52 2.67 -6.34
CA LEU A 23 0.60 3.47 -7.57
C LEU A 23 -0.77 3.81 -8.14
N VAL A 24 -1.69 2.84 -8.17
CA VAL A 24 -3.07 3.07 -8.64
C VAL A 24 -3.79 4.06 -7.74
N LEU A 25 -3.61 3.96 -6.42
CA LEU A 25 -4.21 4.86 -5.45
C LEU A 25 -3.66 6.29 -5.58
N ASP A 26 -2.37 6.45 -5.87
CA ASP A 26 -1.74 7.75 -6.06
C ASP A 26 -2.31 8.46 -7.29
N ILE A 27 -2.41 7.73 -8.42
CA ILE A 27 -3.04 8.22 -9.65
C ILE A 27 -4.51 8.60 -9.40
N ALA A 28 -5.27 7.75 -8.69
CA ALA A 28 -6.66 8.02 -8.36
C ALA A 28 -6.82 9.25 -7.45
N THR A 29 -5.90 9.44 -6.50
CA THR A 29 -5.90 10.59 -5.59
C THR A 29 -5.65 11.88 -6.37
N ILE A 30 -4.64 11.90 -7.24
CA ILE A 30 -4.33 13.06 -8.09
C ILE A 30 -5.55 13.40 -8.98
N GLY A 31 -6.13 12.41 -9.66
CA GLY A 31 -7.30 12.63 -10.51
C GLY A 31 -8.52 13.16 -9.75
N ALA A 32 -8.75 12.69 -8.53
CA ALA A 32 -9.84 13.19 -7.68
C ALA A 32 -9.59 14.61 -7.18
N GLU A 33 -8.35 14.95 -6.81
CA GLU A 33 -7.96 16.31 -6.42
C GLU A 33 -8.11 17.28 -7.59
N GLU A 34 -7.67 16.90 -8.79
CA GLU A 34 -7.86 17.70 -10.00
C GLU A 34 -9.35 17.90 -10.31
N TYR A 35 -10.14 16.83 -10.29
CA TYR A 35 -11.59 16.92 -10.53
C TYR A 35 -12.29 17.83 -9.53
N ALA A 36 -11.90 17.78 -8.25
CA ALA A 36 -12.46 18.65 -7.21
C ALA A 36 -12.21 20.14 -7.46
N LEU A 37 -11.09 20.50 -8.11
CA LEU A 37 -10.79 21.87 -8.51
C LEU A 37 -11.70 22.37 -9.64
N PHE A 38 -12.21 21.47 -10.49
CA PHE A 38 -13.09 21.82 -11.62
C PHE A 38 -14.58 21.82 -11.25
N ASP A 39 -15.03 20.82 -10.48
CA ASP A 39 -16.45 20.61 -10.17
C ASP A 39 -16.97 21.62 -9.12
N ASN A 40 -16.08 22.22 -8.30
CA ASN A 40 -16.40 23.15 -7.18
C ASN A 40 -17.47 22.64 -6.20
N GLY A 41 -17.85 21.36 -6.30
CA GLY A 41 -18.85 20.71 -5.47
C GLY A 41 -18.26 20.19 -4.17
N MET A 42 -19.00 20.33 -3.07
CA MET A 42 -18.58 19.78 -1.76
C MET A 42 -18.37 18.26 -1.80
N LYS A 43 -19.08 17.55 -2.69
CA LYS A 43 -18.94 16.10 -2.86
C LYS A 43 -17.58 15.72 -3.42
N ALA A 44 -17.16 16.34 -4.53
CA ALA A 44 -15.86 16.09 -5.15
C ALA A 44 -14.70 16.41 -4.19
N ALA A 45 -14.80 17.51 -3.44
CA ALA A 45 -13.81 17.87 -2.42
C ALA A 45 -13.71 16.84 -1.28
N ASN A 46 -14.85 16.31 -0.82
CA ASN A 46 -14.88 15.26 0.22
C ASN A 46 -14.29 13.94 -0.28
N ASP A 47 -14.61 13.53 -1.51
CA ASP A 47 -14.08 12.31 -2.12
C ASP A 47 -12.56 12.40 -2.31
N ALA A 48 -12.06 13.54 -2.79
CA ALA A 48 -10.62 13.81 -2.90
C ALA A 48 -9.91 13.75 -1.53
N LYS A 49 -10.50 14.38 -0.50
CA LYS A 49 -9.96 14.34 0.87
C LYS A 49 -9.94 12.93 1.45
N PHE A 50 -10.96 12.12 1.16
CA PHE A 50 -11.02 10.73 1.57
C PHE A 50 -9.91 9.91 0.93
N LEU A 51 -9.74 10.00 -0.40
CA LEU A 51 -8.67 9.31 -1.14
C LEU A 51 -7.29 9.73 -0.66
N ARG A 52 -7.07 11.03 -0.45
CA ARG A 52 -5.82 11.56 0.13
C ARG A 52 -5.53 10.96 1.50
N THR A 53 -6.55 10.76 2.32
CA THR A 53 -6.39 10.14 3.66
C THR A 53 -5.99 8.67 3.55
N ILE A 54 -6.61 7.91 2.63
CA ILE A 54 -6.21 6.53 2.34
C ILE A 54 -4.74 6.48 1.89
N ASN A 55 -4.37 7.35 0.95
CA ASN A 55 -3.04 7.35 0.36
C ASN A 55 -1.94 7.81 1.32
N SER A 56 -2.20 8.81 2.15
CA SER A 56 -1.19 9.42 3.02
C SER A 56 -1.04 8.76 4.40
N PHE A 57 -2.08 8.12 4.92
CA PHE A 57 -2.04 7.50 6.25
C PHE A 57 -2.18 5.98 6.20
N TYR A 58 -3.27 5.49 5.63
CA TYR A 58 -3.61 4.07 5.71
C TYR A 58 -2.66 3.21 4.89
N PHE A 59 -2.34 3.63 3.66
CA PHE A 59 -1.48 2.86 2.78
C PHE A 59 -0.02 2.73 3.28
N PRO A 60 0.64 3.81 3.75
CA PRO A 60 1.95 3.70 4.42
C PRO A 60 1.93 2.79 5.64
N THR A 61 0.86 2.83 6.45
CA THR A 61 0.72 1.97 7.63
C THR A 61 0.69 0.48 7.25
N ILE A 62 0.02 0.14 6.15
CA ILE A 62 -0.02 -1.23 5.61
C ILE A 62 1.37 -1.67 5.11
N LEU A 63 2.09 -0.79 4.42
CA LEU A 63 3.46 -1.09 3.96
C LEU A 63 4.42 -1.29 5.12
N VAL A 64 4.37 -0.45 6.15
CA VAL A 64 5.17 -0.60 7.37
C VAL A 64 4.87 -1.94 8.04
N SER A 65 3.61 -2.34 8.13
CA SER A 65 3.21 -3.64 8.69
C SER A 65 3.80 -4.82 7.89
N HIS A 66 3.80 -4.74 6.55
CA HIS A 66 4.44 -5.75 5.70
C HIS A 66 5.94 -5.83 5.92
N LEU A 67 6.62 -4.68 5.95
CA LEU A 67 8.07 -4.60 6.18
C LEU A 67 8.45 -5.12 7.57
N PHE A 68 7.65 -4.83 8.59
CA PHE A 68 7.86 -5.32 9.95
C PHE A 68 7.80 -6.86 10.01
N VAL A 69 6.79 -7.46 9.39
CA VAL A 69 6.65 -8.92 9.34
C VAL A 69 7.78 -9.57 8.55
N LEU A 70 8.15 -9.02 7.40
CA LEU A 70 9.29 -9.49 6.62
C LEU A 70 10.60 -9.41 7.41
N THR A 71 10.81 -8.33 8.16
CA THR A 71 11.96 -8.13 9.04
C THR A 71 12.04 -9.24 10.10
N ILE A 72 10.94 -9.53 10.81
CA ILE A 72 10.88 -10.63 11.80
C ILE A 72 11.26 -11.97 11.16
N PHE A 73 10.75 -12.24 9.97
CA PHE A 73 11.05 -13.47 9.24
C PHE A 73 12.52 -13.59 8.87
N VAL A 74 13.15 -12.50 8.41
CA VAL A 74 14.58 -12.46 8.09
C VAL A 74 15.41 -12.69 9.36
N PHE A 75 15.15 -11.96 10.44
CA PHE A 75 15.88 -12.11 11.70
C PHE A 75 15.77 -13.52 12.28
N LYS A 76 14.57 -14.11 12.27
CA LYS A 76 14.36 -15.49 12.73
C LYS A 76 15.16 -16.49 11.90
N LYS A 77 15.17 -16.33 10.58
CA LYS A 77 15.93 -17.20 9.67
C LYS A 77 17.44 -17.10 9.92
N THR A 78 17.98 -15.90 10.14
CA THR A 78 19.40 -15.68 10.45
C THR A 78 19.80 -16.30 11.79
N ARG A 79 18.93 -16.24 12.82
CA ARG A 79 19.20 -16.83 14.14
C ARG A 79 19.16 -18.36 14.17
N THR A 80 18.49 -18.99 13.20
CA THR A 80 18.31 -20.46 13.14
C THR A 80 19.34 -21.14 12.23
N ARG A 81 20.22 -20.37 11.60
CA ARG A 81 21.37 -20.85 10.81
C ARG A 81 22.64 -20.74 11.64
#